data_AF-A0A9W4B1K6-F1
#
_entry.id   AF-A0A9W4B1K6-F1
#
_cell.length_a   1.000
_cell.length_b   1.000
_cell.length_c   1.000
_cell.angle_alpha   90.00
_cell.angle_beta   90.00
_cell.angle_gamma   90.00
#
_symmetry.space_group_name_H-M   'P 1'
#
loop_
_entity.id
_entity.type
_entity.pdbx_description
1 polymer ?
#
loop_
_entity_poly.entity_id
_entity_poly.type
_entity_poly.pdbx_seq_one_letter_code
_entity_poly.pdbx_strand_id
1 'polypeptide(L)'
;MFLLVATALAYLIPDRDEVVAPESGEAGERLATADDMVAIRAEFDRMLVAKGLVTNGQIDLIRHGTKSRAVVTGMRTTGRAREDFREVELDVMVHRPGGGQFAAHEKALIPESAITKVSPGSFVDTYYRSDDESAVAVCVSPA
;
A
#
# COMPACT_ATOMS: atom_id res chain seq x y z
N MET A 1 6.07 -15.98 1.39
CA MET A 1 4.94 -16.87 1.71
C MET A 1 4.18 -16.19 2.84
N PHE A 2 3.13 -15.44 2.50
CA PHE A 2 2.42 -14.60 3.49
C PHE A 2 1.15 -15.31 3.93
N LEU A 3 1.12 -15.66 5.22
CA LEU A 3 -0.01 -16.21 5.94
C LEU A 3 -0.78 -15.03 6.56
N LEU A 4 -2.06 -14.86 6.23
CA LEU A 4 -2.91 -13.80 6.77
C LEU A 4 -3.95 -14.45 7.68
N VAL A 5 -3.75 -14.30 9.00
CA VAL A 5 -4.70 -14.73 10.03
C VAL A 5 -5.76 -13.64 10.16
N ALA A 6 -7.00 -13.93 9.77
CA ALA A 6 -8.13 -13.01 9.86
C ALA A 6 -8.93 -13.29 11.15
N THR A 7 -8.84 -12.40 12.12
CA THR A 7 -9.71 -12.39 13.31
C THR A 7 -11.01 -11.66 12.97
N ALA A 8 -12.11 -12.40 12.87
CA ALA A 8 -13.44 -11.83 12.65
C ALA A 8 -14.10 -11.43 13.98
N LEU A 9 -14.47 -10.15 14.11
CA LEU A 9 -15.28 -9.65 15.22
C LEU A 9 -16.73 -9.48 14.72
N ALA A 10 -17.63 -10.39 15.11
CA ALA A 10 -19.04 -10.33 14.75
C ALA A 10 -19.84 -9.66 15.89
N TYR A 11 -20.56 -8.59 15.59
CA TYR A 11 -21.54 -7.98 16.49
C TYR A 11 -22.98 -8.31 16.06
N LEU A 12 -23.70 -8.91 17.02
CA LEU A 12 -25.13 -9.06 17.28
C LEU A 12 -26.18 -8.42 16.34
N ILE A 13 -27.13 -9.24 15.88
CA ILE A 13 -28.57 -8.93 15.80
C ILE A 13 -29.35 -10.20 16.27
N PRO A 14 -30.36 -10.11 17.16
CA PRO A 14 -31.10 -11.28 17.66
C PRO A 14 -32.46 -11.50 16.98
N ASP A 15 -32.82 -12.78 16.85
CA ASP A 15 -34.12 -13.42 17.20
C ASP A 15 -34.77 -14.33 16.11
N ARG A 16 -34.75 -15.64 16.46
CA ARG A 16 -35.62 -16.81 16.12
C ARG A 16 -35.75 -17.29 14.67
N ASP A 17 -35.59 -18.58 14.34
CA ASP A 17 -36.01 -19.82 15.02
C ASP A 17 -34.94 -20.94 14.99
N GLU A 18 -34.94 -21.81 16.01
CA GLU A 18 -33.99 -22.91 16.24
C GLU A 18 -34.21 -24.13 15.33
N VAL A 19 -33.10 -24.66 14.77
CA VAL A 19 -32.84 -26.11 14.69
C VAL A 19 -31.36 -26.34 15.03
N VAL A 20 -31.10 -27.17 16.04
CA VAL A 20 -29.79 -27.38 16.69
C VAL A 20 -29.08 -28.64 16.16
N ALA A 21 -27.78 -28.46 15.83
CA ALA A 21 -26.64 -29.41 15.82
C ALA A 21 -26.53 -30.46 14.67
N PRO A 22 -25.32 -30.77 14.16
CA PRO A 22 -24.09 -30.95 14.93
C PRO A 22 -23.05 -29.85 14.77
N GLU A 23 -22.45 -29.55 15.92
CA GLU A 23 -21.12 -29.02 16.14
C GLU A 23 -20.12 -29.64 15.14
N SER A 24 -19.85 -28.98 14.03
CA SER A 24 -18.63 -29.23 13.25
C SER A 24 -17.64 -28.16 13.65
N GLY A 25 -17.00 -28.42 14.80
CA GLY A 25 -15.82 -27.71 15.29
C GLY A 25 -14.61 -28.00 14.41
N GLU A 26 -14.70 -27.65 13.13
CA GLU A 26 -13.57 -27.45 12.26
C GLU A 26 -13.66 -26.00 11.83
N ALA A 27 -12.65 -25.19 12.15
CA ALA A 27 -12.52 -23.87 11.56
C ALA A 27 -12.60 -24.07 10.04
N GLY A 28 -13.75 -23.75 9.45
CA GLY A 28 -14.02 -23.98 8.03
C GLY A 28 -13.06 -23.14 7.22
N GLU A 29 -11.92 -23.73 6.87
CA GLU A 29 -10.85 -23.10 6.12
C GLU A 29 -11.34 -22.94 4.67
N ARG A 30 -12.19 -21.93 4.47
CA ARG A 30 -12.71 -21.57 3.16
C ARG A 30 -11.65 -20.70 2.48
N LEU A 31 -11.21 -21.14 1.31
CA LEU A 31 -10.31 -20.37 0.46
C LEU A 31 -10.94 -19.02 0.11
N ALA A 32 -10.18 -17.95 0.25
CA ALA A 32 -10.59 -16.63 -0.18
C ALA A 32 -10.84 -16.62 -1.69
N THR A 33 -12.00 -16.12 -2.11
CA THR A 33 -12.33 -15.93 -3.52
C THR A 33 -11.63 -14.69 -4.07
N ALA A 34 -11.63 -14.53 -5.40
CA ALA A 34 -11.12 -13.32 -6.03
C ALA A 34 -11.86 -12.06 -5.53
N ASP A 35 -13.18 -12.15 -5.32
CA ASP A 35 -14.00 -11.07 -4.81
C ASP A 35 -13.66 -10.75 -3.35
N ASP A 36 -13.41 -11.77 -2.52
CA ASP A 36 -12.95 -11.58 -1.15
C ASP A 36 -11.61 -10.82 -1.11
N MET A 37 -10.67 -11.17 -2.01
CA MET A 37 -9.39 -10.48 -2.11
C MET A 37 -9.52 -9.03 -2.55
N VAL A 38 -10.45 -8.73 -3.48
CA VAL A 38 -10.75 -7.35 -3.89
C VAL A 38 -11.37 -6.57 -2.73
N ALA A 39 -12.31 -7.16 -1.99
CA ALA A 39 -12.94 -6.54 -0.84
C ALA A 39 -11.94 -6.24 0.28
N ILE A 40 -11.11 -7.22 0.66
CA ILE A 40 -10.05 -7.05 1.66
C ILE A 40 -9.09 -5.92 1.26
N ARG A 41 -8.71 -5.87 -0.03
CA ARG A 41 -7.82 -4.81 -0.52
C ARG A 41 -8.46 -3.43 -0.45
N ALA A 42 -9.74 -3.32 -0.79
CA ALA A 42 -10.46 -2.05 -0.71
C ALA A 42 -10.56 -1.54 0.73
N GLU A 43 -10.82 -2.42 1.70
CA GLU A 43 -10.83 -2.03 3.12
C GLU A 43 -9.45 -1.60 3.61
N PHE A 44 -8.39 -2.30 3.18
CA PHE A 44 -7.03 -1.91 3.53
C PHE A 44 -6.67 -0.54 2.96
N ASP A 45 -7.05 -0.25 1.71
CA ASP A 45 -6.82 1.05 1.07
C ASP A 45 -7.55 2.17 1.83
N ARG A 46 -8.82 1.94 2.20
CA ARG A 46 -9.57 2.90 3.04
C ARG A 46 -8.91 3.12 4.38
N MET A 47 -8.42 2.05 5.02
CA MET A 47 -7.72 2.15 6.30
C MET A 47 -6.43 2.98 6.16
N LEU A 48 -5.61 2.75 5.13
CA LEU A 48 -4.38 3.52 4.92
C LEU A 48 -4.66 5.01 4.68
N VAL A 49 -5.72 5.33 3.92
CA VAL A 49 -6.15 6.71 3.68
C VAL A 49 -6.71 7.34 4.96
N ALA A 50 -7.53 6.63 5.73
CA ALA A 50 -8.06 7.10 7.02
C ALA A 50 -6.94 7.35 8.04
N LYS A 51 -5.91 6.50 8.03
CA LYS A 51 -4.66 6.68 8.78
C LYS A 51 -3.72 7.69 8.14
N GLY A 52 -4.09 8.38 7.06
CA GLY A 52 -3.27 9.39 6.39
C GLY A 52 -1.87 8.92 6.01
N LEU A 53 -1.68 7.60 5.81
CA LEU A 53 -0.40 7.00 5.40
C LEU A 53 -0.18 7.13 3.89
N VAL A 54 -1.28 7.23 3.14
CA VAL A 54 -1.33 7.43 1.71
C VAL A 54 -2.51 8.35 1.37
N THR A 55 -2.43 9.00 0.22
CA THR A 55 -3.55 9.77 -0.34
C THR A 55 -4.37 8.94 -1.32
N ASN A 56 -5.61 9.35 -1.59
CA ASN A 56 -6.44 8.72 -2.63
C ASN A 56 -5.74 8.76 -4.01
N GLY A 57 -5.01 9.83 -4.31
CA GLY A 57 -4.24 9.94 -5.56
C GLY A 57 -3.10 8.92 -5.63
N GLN A 58 -2.36 8.71 -4.54
CA GLN A 58 -1.33 7.67 -4.48
C GLN A 58 -1.92 6.26 -4.62
N ILE A 59 -3.06 5.97 -3.99
CA ILE A 59 -3.77 4.69 -4.17
C ILE A 59 -4.15 4.50 -5.64
N ASP A 60 -4.73 5.53 -6.28
CA ASP A 60 -5.11 5.46 -7.68
C ASP A 60 -3.90 5.17 -8.60
N LEU A 61 -2.76 5.85 -8.37
CA LEU A 61 -1.51 5.57 -9.08
C LEU A 61 -1.04 4.12 -8.86
N ILE A 62 -1.06 3.62 -7.62
CA ILE A 62 -0.62 2.26 -7.31
C ILE A 62 -1.54 1.19 -7.94
N ARG A 63 -2.83 1.51 -8.10
CA ARG A 63 -3.85 0.58 -8.62
C ARG A 63 -3.95 0.58 -10.14
N HIS A 64 -3.81 1.74 -10.76
CA HIS A 64 -4.13 1.96 -12.17
C HIS A 64 -2.99 2.61 -12.96
N GLY A 65 -1.97 3.12 -12.27
CA GLY A 65 -0.80 3.72 -12.90
C GLY A 65 0.12 2.71 -13.56
N THR A 66 1.04 3.25 -14.36
CA THR A 66 2.12 2.52 -14.98
C THR A 66 3.19 2.23 -13.93
N LYS A 67 3.41 0.94 -13.65
CA LYS A 67 4.52 0.52 -12.78
C LYS A 67 5.85 0.74 -13.49
N SER A 68 6.80 1.34 -12.79
CA SER A 68 8.19 1.48 -13.23
C SER A 68 9.16 1.43 -12.05
N ARG A 69 10.46 1.61 -12.35
CA ARG A 69 11.54 1.76 -11.38
C ARG A 69 12.14 3.15 -11.45
N ALA A 70 12.47 3.68 -10.29
CA ALA A 70 13.19 4.93 -10.18
C ALA A 70 14.45 4.78 -9.35
N VAL A 71 15.44 5.64 -9.62
CA VAL A 71 16.60 5.83 -8.75
C VAL A 71 16.33 7.06 -7.89
N VAL A 72 16.50 6.94 -6.59
CA VAL A 72 16.46 8.10 -5.69
C VAL A 72 17.70 8.95 -5.95
N THR A 73 17.51 10.20 -6.34
CA THR A 73 18.60 11.17 -6.57
C THR A 73 18.76 12.11 -5.39
N GLY A 74 17.70 12.34 -4.61
CA GLY A 74 17.70 13.15 -3.40
C GLY A 74 16.71 12.61 -2.38
N MET A 75 17.04 12.76 -1.09
CA MET A 75 16.14 12.43 0.00
C MET A 75 16.34 13.41 1.14
N ARG A 76 15.24 13.93 1.68
CA ARG A 76 15.24 14.74 2.89
C ARG A 76 14.09 14.34 3.81
N THR A 77 14.37 14.15 5.08
CA THR A 77 13.31 14.02 6.10
C THR A 77 12.67 15.39 6.34
N THR A 78 11.34 15.46 6.42
CA THR A 78 10.65 16.74 6.71
C THR A 78 10.57 17.04 8.21
N GLY A 79 11.00 16.09 9.05
CA GLY A 79 10.83 16.13 10.51
C GLY A 79 9.43 15.72 10.97
N ARG A 80 8.47 15.51 10.05
CA ARG A 80 7.16 14.96 10.36
C ARG A 80 7.21 13.44 10.43
N ALA A 81 6.45 12.88 11.35
CA ALA A 81 6.29 11.45 11.53
C ALA A 81 4.82 11.13 11.78
N ARG A 82 4.42 9.92 11.42
CA ARG A 82 3.07 9.40 11.65
C ARG A 82 3.18 7.92 11.98
N GLU A 83 2.82 7.54 13.20
CA GLU A 83 3.06 6.17 13.70
C GLU A 83 4.55 5.80 13.50
N ASP A 84 4.85 4.59 13.01
CA ASP A 84 6.20 4.12 12.70
C ASP A 84 6.70 4.57 11.31
N PHE A 85 6.12 5.64 10.76
CA PHE A 85 6.49 6.19 9.46
C PHE A 85 7.15 7.56 9.61
N ARG A 86 8.11 7.83 8.74
CA ARG A 86 8.79 9.12 8.60
C ARG A 86 8.37 9.75 7.29
N GLU A 87 7.95 11.02 7.34
CA GLU A 87 7.66 11.78 6.12
C GLU A 87 8.99 12.23 5.51
N VAL A 88 9.18 11.86 4.25
CA VAL A 88 10.33 12.26 3.46
C VAL A 88 9.87 12.94 2.19
N GLU A 89 10.70 13.84 1.70
CA GLU A 89 10.63 14.30 0.32
C GLU A 89 11.75 13.64 -0.46
N LEU A 90 11.38 13.12 -1.62
CA LEU A 90 12.23 12.35 -2.51
C LEU A 90 12.30 13.06 -3.84
N ASP A 91 13.52 13.24 -4.33
CA ASP A 91 13.78 13.51 -5.73
C ASP A 91 14.15 12.16 -6.37
N VAL A 92 13.43 11.80 -7.42
CA VAL A 92 13.59 10.51 -8.09
C VAL A 92 13.74 10.69 -9.59
N MET A 93 14.57 9.85 -10.19
CA MET A 93 14.69 9.72 -11.64
C MET A 93 13.96 8.46 -12.08
N VAL A 94 12.77 8.63 -12.64
CA VAL A 94 11.87 7.55 -13.03
C VAL A 94 12.20 7.11 -14.45
N HIS A 95 12.35 5.80 -14.67
CA HIS A 95 12.55 5.26 -16.01
C HIS A 95 11.20 5.09 -16.70
N ARG A 96 11.12 5.41 -17.99
CA ARG A 96 9.91 5.08 -18.77
C ARG A 96 10.04 3.67 -19.35
N PRO A 97 8.95 2.87 -19.40
CA PRO A 97 8.99 1.57 -20.06
C PRO A 97 9.42 1.63 -21.53
N GLY A 98 9.11 2.73 -22.22
CA GLY A 98 9.51 2.98 -23.62
C GLY A 98 10.92 3.57 -23.81
N GLY A 99 11.70 3.70 -22.73
CA GLY A 99 13.02 4.33 -22.75
C GLY A 99 13.00 5.81 -22.37
N GLY A 100 14.16 6.29 -21.93
CA GLY A 100 14.29 7.62 -21.34
C GLY A 100 13.92 7.66 -19.86
N GLN A 101 14.03 8.84 -19.28
CA GLN A 101 13.81 9.08 -17.86
C GLN A 101 13.23 10.48 -17.64
N PHE A 102 12.53 10.67 -16.52
CA PHE A 102 12.05 11.98 -16.09
C PHE A 102 12.28 12.16 -14.60
N ALA A 103 12.53 13.41 -14.20
CA ALA A 103 12.65 13.77 -12.80
C ALA A 103 11.26 13.97 -12.20
N ALA A 104 11.04 13.46 -11.00
CA ALA A 104 9.84 13.70 -10.22
C ALA A 104 10.21 14.01 -8.77
N HIS A 105 9.36 14.81 -8.14
CA HIS A 105 9.43 15.13 -6.74
C HIS A 105 8.22 14.52 -6.03
N GLU A 106 8.44 13.76 -4.97
CA GLU A 106 7.37 13.07 -4.26
C GLU A 106 7.52 13.18 -2.75
N LYS A 107 6.39 13.30 -2.06
CA LYS A 107 6.31 13.25 -0.60
C LYS A 107 5.69 11.94 -0.15
N ALA A 108 6.45 11.15 0.59
CA ALA A 108 6.03 9.82 1.01
C ALA A 108 6.21 9.60 2.51
N LEU A 109 5.31 8.82 3.11
CA LEU A 109 5.49 8.25 4.44
C LEU A 109 6.17 6.89 4.30
N ILE A 110 7.40 6.80 4.80
CA ILE A 110 8.24 5.61 4.67
C ILE A 110 8.34 4.94 6.05
N PRO A 111 8.14 3.61 6.16
CA PRO A 111 8.37 2.90 7.41
C PRO A 111 9.77 3.21 7.94
N GLU A 112 9.90 3.48 9.22
CA GLU A 112 11.19 3.79 9.86
C GLU A 112 12.21 2.66 9.62
N SER A 113 11.78 1.41 9.63
CA SER A 113 12.60 0.24 9.32
C SER A 113 13.11 0.19 7.87
N ALA A 114 12.49 0.93 6.95
CA ALA A 114 12.82 0.96 5.53
C ALA A 114 13.47 2.28 5.09
N ILE A 115 13.78 3.20 6.01
CA ILE A 115 14.28 4.54 5.67
C ILE A 115 15.59 4.50 4.87
N THR A 116 16.44 3.51 5.11
CA THR A 116 17.70 3.34 4.38
C THR A 116 17.48 2.94 2.92
N LYS A 117 16.37 2.27 2.60
CA LYS A 117 16.00 1.83 1.24
C LYS A 117 15.58 2.98 0.32
N VAL A 118 15.40 4.19 0.85
CA VAL A 118 15.11 5.42 0.10
C VAL A 118 16.27 6.41 0.14
N SER A 119 17.48 5.95 0.42
CA SER A 119 18.68 6.79 0.36
C SER A 119 19.07 7.07 -1.10
N PRO A 120 19.73 8.20 -1.40
CA PRO A 120 20.24 8.47 -2.74
C PRO A 120 21.04 7.29 -3.30
N GLY A 121 20.80 6.95 -4.56
CA GLY A 121 21.33 5.77 -5.25
C GLY A 121 20.49 4.50 -5.10
N SER A 122 19.48 4.49 -4.24
CA SER A 122 18.58 3.34 -4.08
C SER A 122 17.59 3.23 -5.23
N PHE A 123 17.26 2.00 -5.62
CA PHE A 123 16.18 1.72 -6.55
C PHE A 123 14.86 1.52 -5.81
N VAL A 124 13.80 2.18 -6.25
CA VAL A 124 12.45 2.08 -5.67
C VAL A 124 11.42 1.77 -6.74
N ASP A 125 10.35 1.07 -6.35
CA ASP A 125 9.20 0.87 -7.22
C ASP A 125 8.38 2.16 -7.25
N THR A 126 7.98 2.58 -8.45
CA THR A 126 7.20 3.80 -8.66
C THR A 126 6.00 3.55 -9.53
N TYR A 127 4.95 4.32 -9.31
CA TYR A 127 3.74 4.29 -10.13
C TYR A 127 3.39 5.70 -10.57
N TYR A 128 3.13 5.88 -11.85
CA TYR A 128 2.82 7.19 -12.43
C TYR A 128 1.80 7.03 -13.56
N ARG A 129 1.20 8.14 -14.00
CA ARG A 129 0.31 8.14 -15.17
C ARG A 129 1.13 8.45 -16.43
N SER A 130 1.02 7.62 -17.46
CA SER A 130 1.83 7.82 -18.68
C SER A 130 1.48 9.11 -19.43
N ASP A 131 0.28 9.66 -19.22
CA ASP A 131 -0.20 10.95 -19.70
C ASP A 131 0.07 12.12 -18.74
N ASP A 132 0.40 11.84 -17.47
CA ASP A 132 0.71 12.83 -16.44
C ASP A 132 1.86 12.36 -15.53
N GLU A 133 3.06 12.85 -15.84
CA GLU A 133 4.29 12.54 -15.12
C GLU A 133 4.57 13.48 -13.96
N SER A 134 3.66 14.42 -13.68
CA SER A 134 3.80 15.33 -12.55
C SER A 134 3.48 14.66 -11.21
N ALA A 135 2.78 13.53 -11.23
CA ALA A 135 2.39 12.76 -10.05
C ALA A 135 3.00 11.36 -10.08
N VAL A 136 3.77 11.02 -9.04
CA VAL A 136 4.43 9.73 -8.89
C VAL A 136 4.22 9.22 -7.47
N ALA A 137 3.77 7.99 -7.31
CA ALA A 137 3.73 7.30 -6.02
C ALA A 137 4.95 6.39 -5.87
N VAL A 138 5.67 6.51 -4.74
CA VAL A 138 6.81 5.65 -4.40
C VAL A 138 6.35 4.53 -3.46
N CYS A 139 6.72 3.29 -3.79
CA CYS A 139 6.47 2.12 -2.97
C CYS A 139 7.78 1.48 -2.51
N VAL A 140 7.89 1.26 -1.20
CA VAL A 140 8.99 0.50 -0.60
C VAL A 140 8.44 -0.53 0.37
N SER A 141 8.98 -1.74 0.29
CA SER A 141 8.63 -2.80 1.23
C SER A 141 9.33 -2.56 2.58
N PRO A 142 8.63 -2.79 3.70
CA PRO A 142 9.26 -2.83 5.02
C PRO A 142 10.47 -3.78 5.04
N ALA A 143 11.43 -3.54 5.94
CA ALA A 143 12.51 -4.48 6.19
C ALA A 143 12.02 -5.67 7.01
#